data_AF-A0A239EK18-F1
#
_entry.id   AF-A0A239EK18-F1
#
_cell.length_a   1.000
_cell.length_b   1.000
_cell.length_c   1.000
_cell.angle_alpha   90.00
_cell.angle_beta   90.00
_cell.angle_gamma   90.00
#
_symmetry.space_group_name_H-M   'P 1'
#
loop_
_entity.id
_entity.type
_entity.pdbx_description
1 polymer ?
#
loop_
_entity_poly.entity_id
_entity_poly.type
_entity_poly.pdbx_seq_one_letter_code
_entity_poly.pdbx_strand_id
1 'polypeptide(L)'
;MNKLGRFETVSESEEVCVRLDELKVGINDVKNHIIRVNDAHKIDYIVNKTCDHAGGRLIVKGEQAVCPMHDWRLNLNTLQYNSSHVCKEQVPFRMSEQGEVFIEDANKSLKNPFQSEKKGAVSLRWLNHAAVFIECNGTSIITDPWLFGPAFMTGWWLAAPSPQESVELLKKADYVYISHNHPDHLHAETLALLPRDITIITPKFRSGSSEKFLRNLGFTQVKALNFLDIFELTPGFQVSLLKSGDFRDDSGLYVCANGHELLLTVDSNFLNAHELPKNVDLLMTSFAGGASGFPLCYEGYTEEEKVAVLKRNRNAIKSNVLKYVQETTPRYYMPYAGMFSEYAERDKYIKDLNLKNTFGDYEKILGRLSVTTLRPDSAKVIEFRDGDLTSKAVETTYLDKEDCTYYINKFKEEFQYDPGAIVDYLKSSGFRGKQILQIIPTDDLHQEIVGKIIYADFYHDVYKVIDKEDLVAKVEGYKVMQLRIRAEVIMCVIENYLPWEDLSIGFQMRASRFPNEYESDFWYHFTNNYIAKEHFRYTSYCGACTIVNQNPVWVKDKQPLQYTP
;
A
#
# COMPACT_ATOMS: atom_id res chain seq x y z
N MET A 1 15.29 -23.09 -2.95
CA MET A 1 15.11 -22.11 -1.87
C MET A 1 15.25 -22.77 -0.50
N ASN A 2 16.19 -22.32 0.32
CA ASN A 2 16.47 -22.83 1.67
C ASN A 2 16.41 -21.70 2.70
N LYS A 3 15.86 -21.93 3.89
CA LYS A 3 15.91 -20.95 4.99
C LYS A 3 17.29 -21.00 5.65
N LEU A 4 18.01 -19.87 5.68
CA LEU A 4 19.31 -19.75 6.34
C LEU A 4 19.14 -19.41 7.83
N GLY A 5 18.20 -18.52 8.14
CA GLY A 5 17.98 -18.04 9.51
C GLY A 5 17.11 -16.80 9.54
N ARG A 6 17.47 -15.84 10.41
CA ARG A 6 16.81 -14.53 10.55
C ARG A 6 17.84 -13.42 10.58
N PHE A 7 17.39 -12.19 10.32
CA PHE A 7 18.17 -11.00 10.63
C PHE A 7 18.57 -10.94 12.11
N GLU A 8 19.76 -10.41 12.37
CA GLU A 8 20.17 -9.93 13.68
C GLU A 8 19.74 -8.48 13.86
N THR A 9 19.31 -8.11 15.06
CA THR A 9 19.05 -6.71 15.41
C THR A 9 20.28 -6.14 16.10
N VAL A 10 20.86 -5.10 15.51
CA VAL A 10 21.93 -4.30 16.11
C VAL A 10 21.27 -3.08 16.75
N SER A 11 21.42 -2.95 18.07
CA SER A 11 20.88 -1.83 18.85
C SER A 11 22.00 -0.87 19.21
N GLU A 12 21.84 0.39 18.81
CA GLU A 12 22.61 1.52 19.33
C GLU A 12 21.68 2.26 20.31
N SER A 13 21.82 1.98 21.61
CA SER A 13 20.99 2.60 22.65
C SER A 13 21.59 3.92 23.12
N GLU A 14 20.82 5.00 22.99
CA GLU A 14 21.02 6.20 23.79
C GLU A 14 20.02 6.20 24.95
N GLU A 15 20.47 6.56 26.15
CA GLU A 15 19.57 6.67 27.30
C GLU A 15 19.15 8.14 27.45
N VAL A 16 17.83 8.38 27.41
CA VAL A 16 17.27 9.68 27.75
C VAL A 16 17.04 9.71 29.25
N CYS A 17 17.85 10.51 29.96
CA CYS A 17 17.65 10.80 31.36
C CYS A 17 16.95 12.15 31.53
N VAL A 18 15.86 12.17 32.29
CA VAL A 18 15.19 13.39 32.77
C VAL A 18 14.84 13.26 34.24
N ARG A 19 14.84 14.37 34.98
CA ARG A 19 14.43 14.33 36.38
C ARG A 19 12.94 14.57 36.53
N LEU A 20 12.29 13.81 37.41
CA LEU A 20 10.85 13.91 37.66
C LEU A 20 10.44 15.31 38.16
N ASP A 21 11.27 15.92 39.02
CA ASP A 21 11.01 17.24 39.59
C ASP A 21 11.11 18.39 38.57
N GLU A 22 11.74 18.15 37.41
CA GLU A 22 11.76 19.10 36.29
C GLU A 22 10.51 18.97 35.39
N LEU A 23 9.74 17.89 35.54
CA LEU A 23 8.53 17.65 34.77
C LEU A 23 7.32 18.33 35.41
N LYS A 24 6.47 18.92 34.58
CA LYS A 24 5.23 19.55 35.02
C LYS A 24 4.12 18.50 35.15
N VAL A 25 3.20 18.71 36.09
CA VAL A 25 1.93 17.97 36.10
C VAL A 25 1.22 18.19 34.77
N GLY A 26 0.75 17.11 34.14
CA GLY A 26 0.20 17.08 32.79
C GLY A 26 1.19 16.55 31.76
N ILE A 27 1.17 17.12 30.55
CA ILE A 27 1.93 16.64 29.39
C ILE A 27 3.29 17.35 29.28
N ASN A 28 4.35 16.56 29.14
CA ASN A 28 5.71 17.02 28.92
C ASN A 28 6.24 16.50 27.58
N ASP A 29 6.80 17.40 26.78
CA ASP A 29 7.43 17.11 25.50
C ASP A 29 8.95 17.04 25.70
N VAL A 30 9.54 15.84 25.62
CA VAL A 30 10.95 15.59 25.97
C VAL A 30 11.64 14.82 24.86
N LYS A 31 12.59 15.43 24.15
CA LYS A 31 13.33 14.81 23.03
C LYS A 31 12.40 14.03 22.08
N ASN A 32 12.47 12.70 22.05
CA ASN A 32 11.66 11.80 21.21
C ASN A 32 10.44 11.21 21.93
N HIS A 33 10.13 11.67 23.14
CA HIS A 33 9.11 11.11 24.03
C HIS A 33 8.10 12.16 24.50
N ILE A 34 6.88 11.70 24.78
CA ILE A 34 5.83 12.45 25.46
C ILE A 34 5.59 11.75 26.81
N ILE A 35 5.70 12.51 27.90
CA ILE A 35 5.60 12.00 29.27
C ILE A 35 4.39 12.64 29.95
N ARG A 36 3.50 11.84 30.52
CA ARG A 36 2.39 12.34 31.35
C ARG A 36 2.71 12.15 32.83
N VAL A 37 2.59 13.24 33.60
CA VAL A 37 2.75 13.25 35.05
C VAL A 37 1.40 13.60 35.69
N ASN A 38 0.96 12.81 36.66
CA ASN A 38 -0.32 13.04 37.36
C ASN A 38 -0.20 14.06 38.49
N ASP A 39 -1.35 14.39 39.10
CA ASP A 39 -1.45 15.35 40.22
C ASP A 39 -0.69 14.89 41.48
N ALA A 40 -0.43 13.59 41.62
CA ALA A 40 0.42 13.03 42.68
C ALA A 40 1.92 13.06 42.33
N HIS A 41 2.28 13.75 41.24
CA HIS A 41 3.64 13.91 40.72
C HIS A 41 4.33 12.57 40.39
N LYS A 42 3.55 11.61 39.85
CA LYS A 42 4.05 10.33 39.34
C LYS A 42 3.84 10.25 37.83
N ILE A 43 4.68 9.49 37.14
CA ILE A 43 4.51 9.22 35.71
C ILE A 43 3.34 8.26 35.51
N ASP A 44 2.35 8.68 34.74
CA ASP A 44 1.24 7.83 34.30
C ASP A 44 1.67 6.96 33.11
N TYR A 45 2.33 7.57 32.12
CA TYR A 45 2.85 6.88 30.95
C TYR A 45 3.99 7.67 30.27
N ILE A 46 4.73 6.96 29.43
CA ILE A 46 5.66 7.52 28.44
C ILE A 46 5.32 6.91 27.08
N VAL A 47 5.25 7.72 26.03
CA VAL A 47 5.09 7.23 24.64
C VAL A 47 6.15 7.86 23.74
N ASN A 48 6.55 7.17 22.67
CA ASN A 48 7.42 7.75 21.65
C ASN A 48 6.66 8.79 20.79
N LYS A 49 7.39 9.63 20.05
CA LYS A 49 6.82 10.63 19.13
C LYS A 49 6.64 10.11 17.71
N THR A 50 6.88 8.83 17.44
CA THR A 50 6.65 8.25 16.12
C THR A 50 5.14 8.02 15.95
N CYS A 51 4.56 8.45 14.85
CA CYS A 51 3.15 8.25 14.56
C CYS A 51 2.92 6.83 14.01
N ASP A 52 2.04 6.06 14.66
CA ASP A 52 1.86 4.63 14.34
C ASP A 52 1.15 4.39 12.98
N HIS A 53 0.62 5.44 12.33
CA HIS A 53 0.01 5.36 11.00
C HIS A 53 1.01 5.51 9.86
N ALA A 54 2.01 6.37 10.03
CA ALA A 54 2.86 6.79 8.90
C ALA A 54 4.30 7.14 9.30
N GLY A 55 4.73 6.84 10.53
CA GLY A 55 6.09 7.11 11.00
C GLY A 55 6.42 8.58 11.27
N GLY A 56 5.50 9.51 10.98
CA GLY A 56 5.70 10.95 11.18
C GLY A 56 5.91 11.35 12.64
N ARG A 57 6.67 12.43 12.88
CA ARG A 57 6.90 12.94 14.24
C ARG A 57 5.66 13.67 14.77
N LEU A 58 5.08 13.16 15.86
CA LEU A 58 3.95 13.76 16.56
C LEU A 58 4.38 15.08 17.22
N ILE A 59 3.53 16.11 17.06
CA ILE A 59 3.70 17.43 17.65
C ILE A 59 2.62 17.64 18.71
N VAL A 60 3.03 17.87 19.96
CA VAL A 60 2.09 18.11 21.07
C VAL A 60 1.37 19.45 20.88
N LYS A 61 0.04 19.42 21.03
CA LYS A 61 -0.87 20.57 20.97
C LYS A 61 -1.94 20.41 22.06
N GLY A 62 -1.64 20.92 23.26
CA GLY A 62 -2.52 20.77 24.42
C GLY A 62 -2.64 19.31 24.84
N GLU A 63 -3.87 18.80 24.93
CA GLU A 63 -4.17 17.40 25.28
C GLU A 63 -4.13 16.43 24.09
N GLN A 64 -3.61 16.87 22.95
CA GLN A 64 -3.47 16.05 21.75
C GLN A 64 -2.05 16.09 21.20
N ALA A 65 -1.65 15.06 20.45
CA ALA A 65 -0.45 15.08 19.62
C ALA A 65 -0.85 14.90 18.15
N VAL A 66 -0.41 15.80 17.27
CA VAL A 66 -0.83 15.83 15.86
C VAL A 66 0.34 15.44 14.97
N CYS A 67 0.11 14.47 14.08
CA CYS A 67 1.04 14.13 13.01
C CYS A 67 0.93 15.16 11.87
N PRO A 68 2.00 15.92 11.55
CA PRO A 68 1.95 16.98 10.54
C PRO A 68 1.79 16.44 9.10
N MET A 69 2.03 15.15 8.88
CA MET A 69 1.97 14.54 7.55
C MET A 69 0.52 14.38 7.06
N HIS A 70 -0.37 13.91 7.93
CA HIS A 70 -1.75 13.55 7.55
C HIS A 70 -2.81 13.99 8.57
N ASP A 71 -2.46 14.91 9.48
CA ASP A 71 -3.33 15.45 10.55
C ASP A 71 -3.94 14.38 11.49
N TRP A 72 -3.26 13.24 11.64
CA TRP A 72 -3.68 12.18 12.57
C TRP A 72 -3.44 12.63 14.01
N ARG A 73 -4.46 12.55 14.88
CA ARG A 73 -4.45 13.13 16.23
C ARG A 73 -4.52 12.02 17.27
N LEU A 74 -3.47 11.94 18.08
CA LEU A 74 -3.42 11.13 19.29
C LEU A 74 -4.09 11.91 20.42
N ASN A 75 -5.12 11.35 21.04
CA ASN A 75 -5.66 11.86 22.30
C ASN A 75 -4.72 11.44 23.44
N LEU A 76 -4.11 12.40 24.14
CA LEU A 76 -3.14 12.10 25.21
C LEU A 76 -3.81 11.74 26.55
N ASN A 77 -5.14 11.78 26.65
CA ASN A 77 -5.85 11.24 27.81
C ASN A 77 -6.16 9.75 27.63
N THR A 78 -6.44 9.29 26.40
CA THR A 78 -6.82 7.90 26.12
C THR A 78 -5.77 7.09 25.37
N LEU A 79 -4.74 7.74 24.83
CA LEU A 79 -3.75 7.19 23.88
C LEU A 79 -4.37 6.63 22.59
N GLN A 80 -5.61 6.98 22.26
CA GLN A 80 -6.28 6.57 21.03
C GLN A 80 -6.12 7.61 19.92
N TYR A 81 -5.89 7.15 18.69
CA TYR A 81 -5.85 8.00 17.51
C TYR A 81 -7.26 8.21 16.93
N ASN A 82 -7.72 9.44 16.72
CA ASN A 82 -8.95 9.80 15.98
C ASN A 82 -10.18 8.88 16.26
N SER A 83 -10.40 8.44 17.50
CA SER A 83 -11.44 7.46 17.88
C SER A 83 -11.34 6.09 17.17
N SER A 84 -10.14 5.69 16.76
CA SER A 84 -9.84 4.38 16.20
C SER A 84 -9.65 3.32 17.29
N HIS A 85 -9.66 2.06 16.88
CA HIS A 85 -9.33 0.91 17.74
C HIS A 85 -7.82 0.82 18.07
N VAL A 86 -6.98 1.69 17.50
CA VAL A 86 -5.53 1.68 17.69
C VAL A 86 -5.15 2.58 18.85
N CYS A 87 -4.52 1.99 19.87
CA CYS A 87 -3.94 2.70 21.00
C CYS A 87 -2.42 2.75 20.86
N LYS A 88 -1.83 3.90 21.19
CA LYS A 88 -0.37 4.06 21.20
C LYS A 88 0.24 3.27 22.35
N GLU A 89 1.25 2.47 22.04
CA GLU A 89 1.97 1.68 23.04
C GLU A 89 2.85 2.55 23.93
N GLN A 90 2.95 2.16 25.21
CA GLN A 90 3.80 2.83 26.18
C GLN A 90 5.24 2.30 26.09
N VAL A 91 6.19 3.20 26.28
CA VAL A 91 7.62 2.89 26.32
C VAL A 91 8.00 2.55 27.76
N PRO A 92 8.71 1.43 28.01
CA PRO A 92 9.20 1.11 29.34
C PRO A 92 10.24 2.13 29.81
N PHE A 93 10.28 2.38 31.11
CA PHE A 93 11.25 3.29 31.73
C PHE A 93 11.69 2.76 33.09
N ARG A 94 12.87 3.21 33.53
CA ARG A 94 13.40 2.95 34.87
C ARG A 94 13.43 4.25 35.66
N MET A 95 13.29 4.16 36.98
CA MET A 95 13.44 5.31 37.86
C MET A 95 14.49 5.04 38.93
N SER A 96 15.35 6.03 39.21
CA SER A 96 16.25 5.98 40.38
C SER A 96 15.52 6.42 41.65
N GLU A 97 16.09 6.05 42.81
CA GLU A 97 15.63 6.54 44.12
C GLU A 97 15.75 8.07 44.25
N GLN A 98 16.56 8.70 43.41
CA GLN A 98 16.79 10.15 43.37
C GLN A 98 15.80 10.87 42.43
N GLY A 99 14.85 10.14 41.83
CA GLY A 99 13.80 10.71 40.97
C GLY A 99 14.22 10.93 39.51
N GLU A 100 15.33 10.33 39.07
CA GLU A 100 15.71 10.34 37.65
C GLU A 100 14.93 9.28 36.89
N VAL A 101 14.50 9.60 35.68
CA VAL A 101 13.70 8.77 34.78
C VAL A 101 14.55 8.46 33.57
N PHE A 102 14.85 7.19 33.39
CA PHE A 102 15.67 6.65 32.31
C PHE A 102 14.78 5.99 31.28
N ILE A 103 14.83 6.50 30.05
CA ILE A 103 14.06 6.01 28.91
C ILE A 103 15.07 5.50 27.89
N GLU A 104 14.93 4.23 27.49
CA GLU A 104 15.78 3.65 26.45
C GLU A 104 15.33 4.15 25.08
N ASP A 105 16.20 4.89 24.40
CA ASP A 105 16.02 5.35 23.02
C ASP A 105 16.98 4.56 22.13
N ALA A 106 16.54 3.37 21.74
CA ALA A 106 17.34 2.45 20.94
C ALA A 106 17.08 2.65 19.45
N ASN A 107 18.11 3.09 18.72
CA ASN A 107 18.13 2.99 17.26
C ASN A 107 18.51 1.56 16.89
N LYS A 108 17.56 0.83 16.32
CA LYS A 108 17.75 -0.55 15.88
C LYS A 108 17.95 -0.59 14.38
N SER A 109 18.88 -1.44 13.96
CA SER A 109 19.12 -1.74 12.55
C SER A 109 19.22 -3.24 12.33
N LEU A 110 18.96 -3.66 11.10
CA LEU A 110 19.04 -5.07 10.72
C LEU A 110 20.43 -5.38 10.17
N LYS A 111 20.97 -6.53 10.57
CA LYS A 111 22.21 -7.08 10.01
C LYS A 111 21.95 -8.50 9.49
N ASN A 112 22.31 -8.75 8.24
CA ASN A 112 22.27 -10.09 7.68
C ASN A 112 23.55 -10.85 8.09
N PRO A 113 23.48 -11.88 8.97
CA PRO A 113 24.66 -12.62 9.38
C PRO A 113 25.16 -13.62 8.33
N PHE A 114 24.41 -13.81 7.23
CA PHE A 114 24.71 -14.75 6.15
C PHE A 114 25.24 -14.06 4.88
N GLN A 115 25.44 -12.75 4.92
CA GLN A 115 25.99 -11.99 3.80
C GLN A 115 27.45 -12.40 3.53
N SER A 116 27.81 -12.53 2.25
CA SER A 116 29.21 -12.70 1.85
C SER A 116 29.94 -11.37 1.90
N GLU A 117 31.16 -11.35 2.43
CA GLU A 117 32.04 -10.17 2.39
C GLU A 117 32.53 -9.84 0.99
N LYS A 118 32.51 -10.82 0.06
CA LYS A 118 32.99 -10.61 -1.31
C LYS A 118 31.85 -10.16 -2.22
N LYS A 119 32.00 -8.94 -2.75
CA LYS A 119 31.09 -8.39 -3.76
C LYS A 119 31.36 -8.99 -5.14
N GLY A 120 30.32 -9.49 -5.80
CA GLY A 120 30.38 -10.16 -7.11
C GLY A 120 29.36 -9.63 -8.11
N ALA A 121 29.20 -10.32 -9.24
CA ALA A 121 28.34 -9.86 -10.32
C ALA A 121 26.84 -10.03 -9.99
N VAL A 122 26.05 -8.99 -10.22
CA VAL A 122 24.57 -9.00 -10.13
C VAL A 122 24.00 -8.13 -11.25
N SER A 123 22.92 -8.57 -11.89
CA SER A 123 22.21 -7.79 -12.90
C SER A 123 20.82 -7.39 -12.43
N LEU A 124 20.41 -6.15 -12.73
CA LEU A 124 19.07 -5.63 -12.51
C LEU A 124 18.54 -4.91 -13.75
N ARG A 125 17.25 -5.07 -14.03
CA ARG A 125 16.51 -4.29 -15.03
C ARG A 125 15.18 -3.83 -14.43
N TRP A 126 15.00 -2.53 -14.28
CA TRP A 126 13.68 -1.96 -14.01
C TRP A 126 12.84 -2.06 -15.29
N LEU A 127 11.64 -2.62 -15.20
CA LEU A 127 10.78 -2.89 -16.37
C LEU A 127 9.68 -1.84 -16.48
N ASN A 128 8.94 -1.65 -15.40
CA ASN A 128 7.92 -0.62 -15.24
C ASN A 128 7.51 -0.51 -13.77
N HIS A 129 6.83 0.56 -13.36
CA HIS A 129 6.25 0.71 -12.02
C HIS A 129 7.09 0.07 -10.88
N ALA A 130 6.63 -1.03 -10.26
CA ALA A 130 7.30 -1.83 -9.24
C ALA A 130 7.94 -3.12 -9.79
N ALA A 131 7.85 -3.35 -11.10
CA ALA A 131 8.41 -4.48 -11.81
C ALA A 131 9.90 -4.34 -12.04
N VAL A 132 10.69 -5.16 -11.33
CA VAL A 132 12.15 -5.22 -11.42
C VAL A 132 12.56 -6.67 -11.62
N PHE A 133 13.37 -6.92 -12.64
CA PHE A 133 14.01 -8.22 -12.87
C PHE A 133 15.42 -8.20 -12.29
N ILE A 134 15.73 -9.15 -11.40
CA ILE A 134 17.02 -9.27 -10.73
C ILE A 134 17.58 -10.66 -11.03
N GLU A 135 18.81 -10.73 -11.52
CA GLU A 135 19.51 -11.99 -11.84
C GLU A 135 20.85 -12.07 -11.11
N CYS A 136 21.10 -13.21 -10.46
CA CYS A 136 22.35 -13.51 -9.78
C CYS A 136 22.64 -15.01 -9.89
N ASN A 137 23.87 -15.35 -10.30
CA ASN A 137 24.36 -16.72 -10.40
C ASN A 137 23.45 -17.67 -11.20
N GLY A 138 22.85 -17.17 -12.28
CA GLY A 138 21.95 -17.94 -13.16
C GLY A 138 20.56 -18.20 -12.58
N THR A 139 20.20 -17.54 -11.46
CA THR A 139 18.87 -17.56 -10.88
C THR A 139 18.30 -16.15 -10.91
N SER A 140 16.99 -16.04 -11.13
CA SER A 140 16.30 -14.77 -11.31
C SER A 140 15.04 -14.64 -10.47
N ILE A 141 14.73 -13.41 -10.07
CA ILE A 141 13.47 -13.02 -9.43
C ILE A 141 12.91 -11.78 -10.11
N ILE A 142 11.61 -11.77 -10.36
CA ILE A 142 10.86 -10.60 -10.82
C ILE A 142 9.89 -10.13 -9.74
N THR A 143 9.87 -8.83 -9.44
CA THR A 143 8.99 -8.24 -8.42
C THR A 143 7.71 -7.70 -9.05
N ASP A 144 6.58 -7.79 -8.34
CA ASP A 144 5.33 -7.05 -8.57
C ASP A 144 5.01 -6.75 -10.06
N PRO A 145 4.80 -7.79 -10.90
CA PRO A 145 4.75 -7.60 -12.34
C PRO A 145 3.40 -7.03 -12.80
N TRP A 146 3.32 -5.71 -12.96
CA TRP A 146 2.28 -5.02 -13.72
C TRP A 146 2.87 -4.49 -15.03
N LEU A 147 2.57 -5.15 -16.15
CA LEU A 147 3.23 -4.90 -17.45
C LEU A 147 2.33 -4.25 -18.50
N PHE A 148 1.01 -4.41 -18.36
CA PHE A 148 -0.03 -3.87 -19.25
C PHE A 148 -1.36 -3.92 -18.51
N GLY A 149 -2.38 -3.34 -19.11
CA GLY A 149 -3.74 -3.31 -18.59
C GLY A 149 -3.92 -2.28 -17.47
N PRO A 150 -5.18 -2.01 -17.11
CA PRO A 150 -5.50 -1.10 -16.03
C PRO A 150 -5.33 -1.74 -14.64
N ALA A 151 -4.99 -0.93 -13.66
CA ALA A 151 -5.19 -1.24 -12.24
C ALA A 151 -6.38 -0.45 -11.68
N PHE A 152 -6.90 -0.89 -10.53
CA PHE A 152 -8.00 -0.25 -9.79
C PHE A 152 -9.23 0.09 -10.66
N MET A 153 -9.82 -0.93 -11.31
CA MET A 153 -11.05 -0.83 -12.12
C MET A 153 -10.97 0.29 -13.17
N THR A 154 -9.86 0.35 -13.92
CA THR A 154 -9.55 1.36 -14.97
C THR A 154 -9.23 2.77 -14.47
N GLY A 155 -9.04 2.95 -13.16
CA GLY A 155 -8.57 4.22 -12.59
C GLY A 155 -7.10 4.49 -12.85
N TRP A 156 -6.29 3.43 -12.93
CA TRP A 156 -4.84 3.53 -13.05
C TRP A 156 -4.34 2.85 -14.30
N TRP A 157 -3.35 3.49 -14.92
CA TRP A 157 -2.69 2.99 -16.12
C TRP A 157 -1.19 3.22 -15.99
N LEU A 158 -0.38 2.38 -16.62
CA LEU A 158 1.07 2.58 -16.63
C LEU A 158 1.42 3.92 -17.30
N ALA A 159 2.31 4.70 -16.67
CA ALA A 159 2.67 6.03 -17.18
C ALA A 159 3.41 5.97 -18.54
N ALA A 160 4.07 4.85 -18.81
CA ALA A 160 4.66 4.50 -20.09
C ALA A 160 4.44 3.00 -20.34
N PRO A 161 4.34 2.56 -21.61
CA PRO A 161 4.26 1.14 -21.91
C PRO A 161 5.51 0.39 -21.46
N SER A 162 5.37 -0.88 -21.10
CA SER A 162 6.51 -1.72 -20.73
C SER A 162 7.33 -2.13 -21.95
N PRO A 163 8.64 -2.41 -21.80
CA PRO A 163 9.42 -3.09 -22.84
C PRO A 163 8.75 -4.40 -23.28
N GLN A 164 8.81 -4.73 -24.57
CA GLN A 164 8.31 -6.01 -25.09
C GLN A 164 9.03 -7.19 -24.42
N GLU A 165 10.33 -7.06 -24.15
CA GLU A 165 11.10 -8.11 -23.50
C GLU A 165 10.68 -8.37 -22.04
N SER A 166 9.92 -7.46 -21.42
CA SER A 166 9.41 -7.66 -20.04
C SER A 166 8.55 -8.90 -19.92
N VAL A 167 7.76 -9.22 -20.96
CA VAL A 167 6.92 -10.43 -20.99
C VAL A 167 7.79 -11.69 -21.03
N GLU A 168 8.88 -11.66 -21.79
CA GLU A 168 9.80 -12.79 -21.89
C GLU A 168 10.65 -12.95 -20.62
N LEU A 169 11.06 -11.84 -19.99
CA LEU A 169 11.73 -11.87 -18.69
C LEU A 169 10.81 -12.41 -17.59
N LEU A 170 9.53 -12.02 -17.59
CA LEU A 170 8.52 -12.55 -16.68
C LEU A 170 8.40 -14.07 -16.80
N LYS A 171 8.30 -14.61 -18.02
CA LYS A 171 8.19 -16.07 -18.25
C LYS A 171 9.46 -16.84 -17.92
N LYS A 172 10.63 -16.20 -18.02
CA LYS A 172 11.94 -16.80 -17.72
C LYS A 172 12.31 -16.75 -16.23
N ALA A 173 11.62 -15.93 -15.44
CA ALA A 173 11.93 -15.76 -14.03
C ALA A 173 11.78 -17.08 -13.27
N ASP A 174 12.75 -17.43 -12.43
CA ASP A 174 12.67 -18.63 -11.58
C ASP A 174 11.71 -18.41 -10.40
N TYR A 175 11.66 -17.17 -9.92
CA TYR A 175 10.82 -16.72 -8.82
C TYR A 175 10.05 -15.45 -9.18
N VAL A 176 8.83 -15.34 -8.67
CA VAL A 176 8.06 -14.09 -8.69
C VAL A 176 7.86 -13.63 -7.26
N TYR A 177 8.17 -12.38 -6.95
CA TYR A 177 7.82 -11.76 -5.69
C TYR A 177 6.56 -10.93 -5.83
N ILE A 178 5.60 -11.11 -4.91
CA ILE A 178 4.38 -10.31 -4.80
C ILE A 178 4.32 -9.72 -3.39
N SER A 179 4.47 -8.40 -3.31
CA SER A 179 4.51 -7.63 -2.06
C SER A 179 3.19 -7.62 -1.31
N HIS A 180 2.07 -7.39 -2.01
CA HIS A 180 0.72 -7.33 -1.46
C HIS A 180 -0.35 -7.54 -2.54
N ASN A 181 -1.62 -7.41 -2.17
CA ASN A 181 -2.77 -7.81 -2.99
C ASN A 181 -3.37 -6.70 -3.87
N HIS A 182 -2.77 -5.50 -3.90
CA HIS A 182 -3.26 -4.43 -4.77
C HIS A 182 -3.02 -4.74 -6.25
N PRO A 183 -3.93 -4.34 -7.16
CA PRO A 183 -3.91 -4.71 -8.58
C PRO A 183 -2.62 -4.33 -9.32
N ASP A 184 -1.96 -3.25 -8.95
CA ASP A 184 -0.72 -2.76 -9.55
C ASP A 184 0.53 -3.53 -9.09
N HIS A 185 0.38 -4.45 -8.13
CA HIS A 185 1.44 -5.35 -7.64
C HIS A 185 1.10 -6.82 -7.86
N LEU A 186 -0.14 -7.22 -7.55
CA LEU A 186 -0.74 -8.53 -7.84
C LEU A 186 -1.70 -8.38 -9.03
N HIS A 187 -1.12 -8.15 -10.21
CA HIS A 187 -1.86 -7.93 -11.44
C HIS A 187 -2.26 -9.26 -12.10
N ALA A 188 -3.52 -9.67 -11.92
CA ALA A 188 -4.01 -10.98 -12.35
C ALA A 188 -3.79 -11.25 -13.86
N GLU A 189 -3.95 -10.23 -14.70
CA GLU A 189 -3.81 -10.31 -16.15
C GLU A 189 -2.35 -10.51 -16.56
N THR A 190 -1.39 -9.89 -15.87
CA THR A 190 0.03 -10.15 -16.10
C THR A 190 0.39 -11.57 -15.62
N LEU A 191 -0.08 -11.94 -14.43
CA LEU A 191 0.17 -13.25 -13.83
C LEU A 191 -0.48 -14.39 -14.62
N ALA A 192 -1.50 -14.13 -15.44
CA ALA A 192 -2.09 -15.12 -16.33
C ALA A 192 -1.10 -15.65 -17.39
N LEU A 193 -0.02 -14.93 -17.67
CA LEU A 193 1.03 -15.34 -18.61
C LEU A 193 2.00 -16.37 -18.04
N LEU A 194 1.97 -16.61 -16.72
CA LEU A 194 2.88 -17.49 -16.03
C LEU A 194 2.37 -18.93 -15.94
N PRO A 195 3.28 -19.93 -15.95
CA PRO A 195 2.89 -21.30 -15.64
C PRO A 195 2.44 -21.41 -14.17
N ARG A 196 1.46 -22.27 -13.89
CA ARG A 196 0.83 -22.34 -12.55
C ARG A 196 1.70 -22.98 -11.47
N ASP A 197 2.77 -23.64 -11.87
CA ASP A 197 3.79 -24.24 -10.99
C ASP A 197 5.02 -23.35 -10.77
N ILE A 198 5.04 -22.11 -11.29
CA ILE A 198 6.09 -21.15 -10.96
C ILE A 198 6.12 -20.87 -9.45
N THR A 199 7.32 -20.71 -8.89
CA THR A 199 7.46 -20.40 -7.47
C THR A 199 7.17 -18.92 -7.22
N ILE A 200 6.06 -18.64 -6.51
CA ILE A 200 5.71 -17.27 -6.11
C ILE A 200 6.02 -17.09 -4.63
N ILE A 201 6.83 -16.08 -4.31
CA ILE A 201 7.17 -15.64 -2.97
C ILE A 201 6.23 -14.50 -2.58
N THR A 202 5.57 -14.62 -1.44
CA THR A 202 4.72 -13.58 -0.89
C THR A 202 4.83 -13.57 0.64
N PRO A 203 4.49 -12.48 1.33
CA PRO A 203 4.52 -12.49 2.79
C PRO A 203 3.42 -13.34 3.41
N LYS A 204 3.75 -13.94 4.55
CA LYS A 204 2.78 -14.62 5.42
C LYS A 204 2.02 -13.60 6.28
N PHE A 205 1.21 -12.78 5.62
CA PHE A 205 0.30 -11.86 6.30
C PHE A 205 -0.68 -12.61 7.21
N ARG A 206 -1.11 -11.99 8.32
CA ARG A 206 -2.07 -12.60 9.25
C ARG A 206 -3.41 -12.91 8.57
N SER A 207 -3.83 -12.06 7.65
CA SER A 207 -5.05 -12.24 6.84
C SER A 207 -4.90 -13.36 5.79
N GLY A 208 -3.67 -13.67 5.37
CA GLY A 208 -3.36 -14.47 4.19
C GLY A 208 -3.79 -13.84 2.86
N SER A 209 -4.01 -12.51 2.80
CA SER A 209 -4.61 -11.80 1.67
C SER A 209 -3.98 -12.12 0.31
N SER A 210 -2.66 -11.93 0.16
CA SER A 210 -1.94 -12.25 -1.07
C SER A 210 -1.87 -13.74 -1.35
N GLU A 211 -1.59 -14.57 -0.33
CA GLU A 211 -1.49 -16.03 -0.50
C GLU A 211 -2.80 -16.63 -1.03
N LYS A 212 -3.93 -16.28 -0.40
CA LYS A 212 -5.25 -16.78 -0.79
C LYS A 212 -5.59 -16.35 -2.21
N PHE A 213 -5.33 -15.09 -2.57
CA PHE A 213 -5.60 -14.61 -3.92
C PHE A 213 -4.73 -15.34 -4.95
N LEU A 214 -3.42 -15.50 -4.72
CA LEU A 214 -2.54 -16.24 -5.63
C LEU A 214 -2.97 -17.71 -5.80
N ARG A 215 -3.36 -18.39 -4.72
CA ARG A 215 -3.89 -19.77 -4.80
C ARG A 215 -5.19 -19.82 -5.61
N ASN A 216 -6.05 -18.82 -5.48
CA ASN A 216 -7.31 -18.75 -6.22
C ASN A 216 -7.10 -18.41 -7.72
N LEU A 217 -5.99 -17.77 -8.08
CA LEU A 217 -5.52 -17.67 -9.48
C LEU A 217 -4.98 -19.00 -10.03
N GLY A 218 -4.94 -20.06 -9.21
CA GLY A 218 -4.54 -21.41 -9.60
C GLY A 218 -3.05 -21.71 -9.40
N PHE A 219 -2.27 -20.82 -8.79
CA PHE A 219 -0.85 -21.08 -8.54
C PHE A 219 -0.66 -22.14 -7.44
N THR A 220 0.12 -23.17 -7.76
CA THR A 220 0.33 -24.33 -6.87
C THR A 220 1.54 -24.13 -5.95
N GLN A 221 2.54 -23.37 -6.40
CA GLN A 221 3.82 -23.18 -5.71
C GLN A 221 3.94 -21.81 -5.03
N VAL A 222 2.89 -21.39 -4.31
CA VAL A 222 2.90 -20.18 -3.47
C VAL A 222 3.63 -20.43 -2.14
N LYS A 223 4.70 -19.66 -1.90
CA LYS A 223 5.55 -19.68 -0.70
C LYS A 223 5.28 -18.43 0.14
N ALA A 224 4.40 -18.56 1.13
CA ALA A 224 4.16 -17.54 2.13
C ALA A 224 5.28 -17.53 3.19
N LEU A 225 6.16 -16.53 3.16
CA LEU A 225 7.35 -16.45 4.01
C LEU A 225 7.11 -15.55 5.23
N ASN A 226 7.69 -15.90 6.39
CA ASN A 226 7.62 -15.01 7.55
C ASN A 226 8.55 -13.81 7.37
N PHE A 227 8.18 -12.68 7.96
CA PHE A 227 9.05 -11.51 8.00
C PHE A 227 10.35 -11.79 8.79
N LEU A 228 11.41 -11.12 8.34
CA LEU A 228 12.77 -11.19 8.89
C LEU A 228 13.48 -12.54 8.73
N ASP A 229 12.82 -13.58 8.23
CA ASP A 229 13.46 -14.83 7.86
C ASP A 229 14.24 -14.64 6.54
N ILE A 230 15.50 -15.08 6.53
CA ILE A 230 16.40 -14.99 5.38
C ILE A 230 16.41 -16.33 4.63
N PHE A 231 16.12 -16.28 3.34
CA PHE A 231 16.08 -17.43 2.46
C PHE A 231 17.09 -17.29 1.33
N GLU A 232 17.82 -18.37 1.04
CA GLU A 232 18.71 -18.48 -0.11
C GLU A 232 17.97 -19.10 -1.29
N LEU A 233 17.90 -18.39 -2.42
CA LEU A 233 17.33 -18.86 -3.67
C LEU A 233 18.30 -19.81 -4.39
N THR A 234 19.56 -19.39 -4.46
CA THR A 234 20.74 -20.11 -4.96
C THR A 234 21.98 -19.60 -4.20
N PRO A 235 23.11 -20.32 -4.11
CA PRO A 235 24.29 -19.84 -3.40
C PRO A 235 24.67 -18.40 -3.77
N GLY A 236 24.70 -17.53 -2.75
CA GLY A 236 25.01 -16.10 -2.91
C GLY A 236 23.83 -15.22 -3.32
N PHE A 237 22.62 -15.75 -3.48
CA PHE A 237 21.41 -14.96 -3.79
C PHE A 237 20.33 -15.21 -2.74
N GLN A 238 20.11 -14.24 -1.87
CA GLN A 238 19.25 -14.31 -0.70
C GLN A 238 18.16 -13.25 -0.75
N VAL A 239 17.03 -13.56 -0.14
CA VAL A 239 15.89 -12.64 0.02
C VAL A 239 15.34 -12.71 1.45
N SER A 240 14.77 -11.60 1.90
CA SER A 240 13.95 -11.53 3.11
C SER A 240 12.82 -10.53 2.91
N LEU A 241 11.69 -10.79 3.56
CA LEU A 241 10.53 -9.90 3.51
C LEU A 241 10.49 -9.03 4.76
N LEU A 242 10.18 -7.75 4.58
CA LEU A 242 10.02 -6.77 5.64
C LEU A 242 8.57 -6.27 5.64
N LYS A 243 7.93 -6.22 6.81
CA LYS A 243 6.52 -5.82 6.94
C LYS A 243 6.41 -4.30 6.92
N SER A 244 5.40 -3.72 6.25
CA SER A 244 5.07 -2.31 6.41
C SER A 244 4.91 -1.97 7.90
N GLY A 245 5.40 -0.83 8.36
CA GLY A 245 5.39 -0.44 9.77
C GLY A 245 3.99 -0.17 10.32
N ASP A 246 2.99 -0.04 9.44
CA ASP A 246 1.59 0.12 9.79
C ASP A 246 0.80 -1.21 9.74
N PHE A 247 -0.52 -1.09 9.87
CA PHE A 247 -1.47 -2.20 9.90
C PHE A 247 -1.81 -2.78 8.52
N ARG A 248 -1.28 -2.24 7.41
CA ARG A 248 -1.61 -2.71 6.06
C ARG A 248 -0.90 -4.02 5.75
N ASP A 249 -1.55 -4.88 4.98
CA ASP A 249 -0.87 -6.04 4.39
C ASP A 249 0.02 -5.58 3.24
N ASP A 250 1.15 -4.96 3.58
CA ASP A 250 2.15 -4.47 2.64
C ASP A 250 3.55 -4.88 3.11
N SER A 251 4.46 -5.06 2.17
CA SER A 251 5.83 -5.50 2.43
C SER A 251 6.85 -4.98 1.43
N GLY A 252 8.05 -4.78 1.95
CA GLY A 252 9.27 -4.56 1.16
C GLY A 252 10.07 -5.84 1.00
N LEU A 253 10.95 -5.84 -0.01
CA LEU A 253 11.87 -6.91 -0.31
C LEU A 253 13.30 -6.46 -0.02
N TYR A 254 13.96 -7.19 0.88
CA TYR A 254 15.40 -7.16 1.01
C TYR A 254 16.02 -8.23 0.11
N VAL A 255 17.08 -7.87 -0.61
CA VAL A 255 17.85 -8.78 -1.46
C VAL A 255 19.33 -8.67 -1.08
N CYS A 256 19.97 -9.80 -0.83
CA CYS A 256 21.43 -9.89 -0.78
C CYS A 256 21.92 -10.75 -1.94
N ALA A 257 22.58 -10.15 -2.94
CA ALA A 257 23.03 -10.84 -4.15
C ALA A 257 24.54 -10.65 -4.30
N ASN A 258 25.30 -11.74 -4.25
CA ASN A 258 26.77 -11.78 -4.25
C ASN A 258 27.39 -10.67 -3.36
N GLY A 259 26.93 -10.58 -2.11
CA GLY A 259 27.43 -9.61 -1.13
C GLY A 259 26.86 -8.19 -1.27
N HIS A 260 26.13 -7.87 -2.34
CA HIS A 260 25.44 -6.59 -2.51
C HIS A 260 24.08 -6.60 -1.81
N GLU A 261 23.77 -5.55 -1.07
CA GLU A 261 22.47 -5.41 -0.38
C GLU A 261 21.57 -4.40 -1.08
N LEU A 262 20.37 -4.83 -1.42
CA LEU A 262 19.35 -4.02 -2.05
C LEU A 262 18.10 -4.02 -1.19
N LEU A 263 17.46 -2.86 -1.06
CA LEU A 263 16.22 -2.72 -0.33
C LEU A 263 15.16 -2.07 -1.23
N LEU A 264 14.11 -2.82 -1.52
CA LEU A 264 12.95 -2.40 -2.28
C LEU A 264 11.80 -2.17 -1.29
N THR A 265 11.41 -0.92 -1.03
CA THR A 265 10.38 -0.62 -0.03
C THR A 265 8.96 -0.81 -0.53
N VAL A 266 8.78 -0.85 -1.86
CA VAL A 266 7.47 -0.87 -2.52
C VAL A 266 6.63 0.29 -1.96
N ASP A 267 5.40 0.02 -1.54
CA ASP A 267 4.39 0.99 -1.08
C ASP A 267 4.32 1.06 0.45
N SER A 268 5.18 0.31 1.13
CA SER A 268 5.17 0.19 2.58
C SER A 268 5.35 1.54 3.26
N ASN A 269 4.44 1.81 4.18
CA ASN A 269 4.56 2.92 5.11
C ASN A 269 5.66 2.60 6.13
N PHE A 270 6.73 3.40 6.14
CA PHE A 270 7.86 3.32 7.09
C PHE A 270 8.27 1.86 7.42
N LEU A 271 8.61 1.12 6.36
CA LEU A 271 8.95 -0.30 6.33
C LEU A 271 9.71 -0.77 7.58
N ASN A 272 9.24 -1.87 8.16
CA ASN A 272 9.75 -2.49 9.38
C ASN A 272 9.96 -1.50 10.53
N ALA A 273 9.06 -0.53 10.67
CA ALA A 273 9.16 0.55 11.66
C ALA A 273 10.48 1.35 11.58
N HIS A 274 11.07 1.43 10.39
CA HIS A 274 12.41 1.97 10.14
C HIS A 274 13.58 1.20 10.77
N GLU A 275 13.34 0.04 11.40
CA GLU A 275 14.42 -0.89 11.74
C GLU A 275 14.90 -1.58 10.45
N LEU A 276 15.88 -0.97 9.78
CA LEU A 276 16.29 -1.34 8.43
C LEU A 276 17.79 -1.69 8.37
N PRO A 277 18.25 -2.41 7.33
CA PRO A 277 19.68 -2.56 7.09
C PRO A 277 20.34 -1.22 6.81
N LYS A 278 21.53 -1.00 7.38
CA LYS A 278 22.39 0.17 7.11
C LYS A 278 23.38 -0.14 5.98
N ASN A 279 23.88 0.91 5.32
CA ASN A 279 24.88 0.83 4.26
C ASN A 279 24.47 -0.03 3.05
N VAL A 280 23.19 -0.01 2.69
CA VAL A 280 22.70 -0.77 1.53
C VAL A 280 23.33 -0.24 0.24
N ASP A 281 23.60 -1.12 -0.73
CA ASP A 281 24.14 -0.71 -2.02
C ASP A 281 23.08 0.04 -2.84
N LEU A 282 21.85 -0.47 -2.89
CA LEU A 282 20.75 0.15 -3.64
C LEU A 282 19.47 0.22 -2.81
N LEU A 283 18.97 1.44 -2.60
CA LEU A 283 17.63 1.69 -2.06
C LEU A 283 16.67 2.02 -3.21
N MET A 284 15.53 1.33 -3.26
CA MET A 284 14.44 1.62 -4.18
C MET A 284 13.14 1.89 -3.40
N THR A 285 12.50 3.04 -3.62
CA THR A 285 11.29 3.41 -2.87
C THR A 285 10.16 3.91 -3.77
N SER A 286 8.91 3.68 -3.36
CA SER A 286 7.79 4.50 -3.83
C SER A 286 8.11 5.98 -3.59
N PHE A 287 7.79 6.84 -4.57
CA PHE A 287 8.23 8.24 -4.58
C PHE A 287 7.16 9.21 -5.08
N ALA A 288 6.30 8.76 -5.98
CA ALA A 288 5.41 9.63 -6.74
C ALA A 288 4.27 10.21 -5.87
N GLY A 289 3.69 9.37 -5.01
CA GLY A 289 2.45 9.67 -4.29
C GLY A 289 1.23 9.71 -5.22
N GLY A 290 0.10 10.20 -4.69
CA GLY A 290 -1.15 10.32 -5.45
C GLY A 290 -2.04 9.09 -5.43
N ALA A 291 -1.68 8.05 -4.68
CA ALA A 291 -2.46 6.82 -4.52
C ALA A 291 -3.58 6.95 -3.46
N SER A 292 -4.44 7.96 -3.61
CA SER A 292 -5.58 8.19 -2.71
C SER A 292 -6.65 9.02 -3.38
N GLY A 293 -7.90 8.61 -3.23
CA GLY A 293 -9.05 9.41 -3.65
C GLY A 293 -9.17 10.72 -2.85
N PHE A 294 -8.60 10.81 -1.65
CA PHE A 294 -8.64 12.04 -0.85
C PHE A 294 -7.51 13.00 -1.27
N PRO A 295 -7.81 14.27 -1.58
CA PRO A 295 -9.10 14.97 -1.37
C PRO A 295 -9.95 15.10 -2.65
N LEU A 296 -9.46 14.69 -3.81
CA LEU A 296 -10.09 15.01 -5.11
C LEU A 296 -11.45 14.32 -5.33
N CYS A 297 -11.65 13.14 -4.74
CA CYS A 297 -12.89 12.39 -4.79
C CYS A 297 -13.85 12.74 -3.64
N TYR A 298 -13.55 13.77 -2.84
CA TYR A 298 -14.34 14.14 -1.68
C TYR A 298 -14.92 15.54 -1.82
N GLU A 299 -16.22 15.63 -1.60
CA GLU A 299 -16.99 16.87 -1.61
C GLU A 299 -16.83 17.64 -0.29
N GLY A 300 -17.21 18.91 -0.28
CA GLY A 300 -17.13 19.77 0.91
C GLY A 300 -15.76 20.38 1.16
N TYR A 301 -14.88 20.35 0.15
CA TYR A 301 -13.59 21.05 0.14
C TYR A 301 -13.52 21.96 -1.09
N THR A 302 -12.98 23.17 -0.93
CA THR A 302 -12.68 24.03 -2.09
C THR A 302 -11.49 23.48 -2.89
N GLU A 303 -11.35 23.89 -4.14
CA GLU A 303 -10.21 23.47 -4.97
C GLU A 303 -8.87 23.92 -4.35
N GLU A 304 -8.82 25.08 -3.70
CA GLU A 304 -7.64 25.57 -2.99
C GLU A 304 -7.28 24.65 -1.81
N GLU A 305 -8.27 24.20 -1.04
CA GLU A 305 -8.07 23.26 0.07
C GLU A 305 -7.55 21.91 -0.45
N LYS A 306 -8.15 21.39 -1.53
CA LYS A 306 -7.72 20.16 -2.19
C LYS A 306 -6.26 20.26 -2.65
N VAL A 307 -5.90 21.33 -3.34
CA VAL A 307 -4.52 21.59 -3.80
C VAL A 307 -3.54 21.70 -2.63
N ALA A 308 -3.95 22.35 -1.53
CA ALA A 308 -3.12 22.47 -0.33
C ALA A 308 -2.85 21.11 0.33
N VAL A 309 -3.86 20.24 0.43
CA VAL A 309 -3.72 18.86 0.91
C VAL A 309 -2.81 18.05 0.00
N LEU A 310 -3.00 18.10 -1.32
CA LEU A 310 -2.14 17.39 -2.28
C LEU A 310 -0.67 17.82 -2.18
N LYS A 311 -0.41 19.13 -2.02
CA LYS A 311 0.93 19.65 -1.81
C LYS A 311 1.54 19.12 -0.50
N ARG A 312 0.76 19.05 0.58
CA ARG A 312 1.19 18.47 1.87
C ARG A 312 1.54 17.00 1.71
N ASN A 313 0.67 16.22 1.07
CA ASN A 313 0.88 14.78 0.84
C ASN A 313 2.16 14.53 0.03
N ARG A 314 2.37 15.26 -1.07
CA ARG A 314 3.62 15.17 -1.85
C ARG A 314 4.87 15.44 -1.03
N ASN A 315 4.82 16.45 -0.17
CA ASN A 315 5.95 16.78 0.71
C ASN A 315 6.17 15.71 1.78
N ALA A 316 5.10 15.10 2.31
CA ALA A 316 5.20 13.98 3.24
C ALA A 316 5.91 12.78 2.59
N ILE A 317 5.58 12.44 1.33
CA ILE A 317 6.29 11.38 0.59
C ILE A 317 7.78 11.72 0.42
N LYS A 318 8.13 12.98 0.10
CA LYS A 318 9.54 13.42 0.04
C LYS A 318 10.26 13.23 1.38
N SER A 319 9.60 13.57 2.49
CA SER A 319 10.14 13.36 3.84
C SER A 319 10.33 11.87 4.18
N ASN A 320 9.42 11.00 3.75
CA ASN A 320 9.54 9.56 3.96
C ASN A 320 10.73 8.95 3.21
N VAL A 321 10.91 9.32 1.93
CA VAL A 321 12.08 8.89 1.16
C VAL A 321 13.38 9.38 1.81
N LEU A 322 13.42 10.64 2.25
CA LEU A 322 14.58 11.17 2.98
C LEU A 322 14.87 10.37 4.25
N LYS A 323 13.84 9.97 4.99
CA LYS A 323 13.99 9.13 6.17
C LYS A 323 14.56 7.75 5.79
N TYR A 324 14.06 7.09 4.75
CA TYR A 324 14.66 5.83 4.27
C TYR A 324 16.14 5.99 3.89
N VAL A 325 16.50 7.06 3.20
CA VAL A 325 17.91 7.35 2.85
C VAL A 325 18.76 7.56 4.10
N GLN A 326 18.24 8.22 5.13
CA GLN A 326 18.95 8.44 6.40
C GLN A 326 19.15 7.14 7.19
N GLU A 327 18.12 6.29 7.25
CA GLU A 327 18.18 5.04 8.02
C GLU A 327 19.01 3.95 7.34
N THR A 328 19.03 3.93 6.01
CA THR A 328 19.71 2.88 5.24
C THR A 328 21.07 3.28 4.70
N THR A 329 21.41 4.58 4.77
CA THR A 329 22.67 5.17 4.28
C THR A 329 23.12 4.59 2.92
N PRO A 330 22.26 4.64 1.89
CA PRO A 330 22.48 3.88 0.67
C PRO A 330 23.58 4.48 -0.21
N ARG A 331 24.31 3.65 -0.96
CA ARG A 331 25.24 4.16 -1.98
C ARG A 331 24.51 4.72 -3.21
N TYR A 332 23.49 3.99 -3.66
CA TYR A 332 22.65 4.34 -4.79
C TYR A 332 21.18 4.41 -4.38
N TYR A 333 20.43 5.33 -4.97
CA TYR A 333 18.99 5.47 -4.78
C TYR A 333 18.26 5.48 -6.12
N MET A 334 17.21 4.68 -6.27
CA MET A 334 16.33 4.70 -7.44
C MET A 334 14.87 4.88 -7.01
N PRO A 335 14.17 5.96 -7.39
CA PRO A 335 12.73 6.04 -7.20
C PRO A 335 12.03 4.98 -8.08
N TYR A 336 11.13 4.17 -7.55
CA TYR A 336 10.35 3.18 -8.32
C TYR A 336 8.92 3.07 -7.75
N ALA A 337 8.06 2.17 -8.24
CA ALA A 337 6.74 1.90 -7.64
C ALA A 337 5.86 3.17 -7.46
N GLY A 338 5.68 3.92 -8.55
CA GLY A 338 4.83 5.13 -8.54
C GLY A 338 4.48 5.68 -9.92
N MET A 339 4.84 4.96 -10.98
CA MET A 339 4.71 5.40 -12.37
C MET A 339 3.37 5.01 -12.97
N PHE A 340 2.28 5.57 -12.45
CA PHE A 340 0.94 5.43 -13.01
C PHE A 340 0.35 6.78 -13.43
N SER A 341 -0.68 6.76 -14.27
CA SER A 341 -1.43 7.92 -14.71
C SER A 341 -2.91 7.61 -14.89
N GLU A 342 -3.73 8.61 -14.58
CA GLU A 342 -5.18 8.64 -14.75
C GLU A 342 -5.54 9.12 -16.16
N TYR A 343 -4.97 8.51 -17.21
CA TYR A 343 -5.02 9.11 -18.56
C TYR A 343 -6.32 8.87 -19.33
N ALA A 344 -7.28 8.12 -18.79
CA ALA A 344 -8.63 8.01 -19.37
C ALA A 344 -9.34 9.37 -19.32
N GLU A 345 -10.09 9.72 -20.39
CA GLU A 345 -10.73 11.04 -20.49
C GLU A 345 -11.72 11.30 -19.34
N ARG A 346 -12.41 10.26 -18.88
CA ARG A 346 -13.32 10.33 -17.72
C ARG A 346 -12.66 10.66 -16.39
N ASP A 347 -11.33 10.57 -16.31
CA ASP A 347 -10.52 10.86 -15.11
C ASP A 347 -9.67 12.14 -15.26
N LYS A 348 -9.94 12.95 -16.30
CA LYS A 348 -9.19 14.17 -16.61
C LYS A 348 -9.04 15.14 -15.43
N TYR A 349 -10.10 15.35 -14.64
CA TYR A 349 -10.04 16.20 -13.44
C TYR A 349 -8.99 15.69 -12.44
N ILE A 350 -8.92 14.38 -12.23
CA ILE A 350 -7.95 13.76 -11.34
C ILE A 350 -6.55 13.91 -11.92
N LYS A 351 -6.37 13.59 -13.20
CA LYS A 351 -5.08 13.72 -13.89
C LYS A 351 -4.48 15.12 -13.79
N ASP A 352 -5.31 16.15 -13.98
CA ASP A 352 -4.87 17.54 -14.03
C ASP A 352 -4.45 18.06 -12.63
N LEU A 353 -5.03 17.53 -11.55
CA LEU A 353 -4.76 17.99 -10.17
C LEU A 353 -3.87 17.06 -9.34
N ASN A 354 -3.90 15.75 -9.59
CA ASN A 354 -3.13 14.74 -8.87
C ASN A 354 -1.66 14.72 -9.32
N LEU A 355 -1.01 15.88 -9.24
CA LEU A 355 0.39 16.05 -9.56
C LEU A 355 1.23 15.16 -8.64
N LYS A 356 2.15 14.40 -9.23
CA LYS A 356 3.04 13.44 -8.58
C LYS A 356 4.44 14.02 -8.43
N ASN A 357 5.21 13.55 -7.45
CA ASN A 357 6.64 13.85 -7.38
C ASN A 357 7.38 13.20 -8.55
N THR A 358 8.46 13.83 -8.99
CA THR A 358 9.26 13.39 -10.14
C THR A 358 10.65 12.95 -9.71
N PHE A 359 11.36 12.20 -10.57
CA PHE A 359 12.78 11.91 -10.36
C PHE A 359 13.61 13.17 -10.05
N GLY A 360 13.35 14.27 -10.78
CA GLY A 360 14.09 15.53 -10.61
C GLY A 360 13.87 16.22 -9.26
N ASP A 361 12.77 15.91 -8.55
CA ASP A 361 12.61 16.36 -7.16
C ASP A 361 13.63 15.69 -6.24
N TYR A 362 13.84 14.39 -6.41
CA TYR A 362 14.73 13.59 -5.58
C TYR A 362 16.21 13.79 -5.92
N GLU A 363 16.54 13.97 -7.19
CA GLU A 363 17.89 14.38 -7.61
C GLU A 363 18.32 15.69 -6.91
N LYS A 364 17.42 16.67 -6.81
CA LYS A 364 17.68 17.93 -6.10
C LYS A 364 17.80 17.77 -4.58
N ILE A 365 16.90 16.99 -3.99
CA ILE A 365 16.82 16.81 -2.54
C ILE A 365 18.02 16.00 -2.03
N LEU A 366 18.38 14.94 -2.76
CA LEU A 366 19.44 14.00 -2.40
C LEU A 366 20.82 14.44 -2.90
N GLY A 367 20.92 15.35 -3.87
CA GLY A 367 22.21 15.84 -4.38
C GLY A 367 23.08 16.56 -3.34
N ARG A 368 22.56 16.82 -2.14
CA ARG A 368 23.33 17.33 -0.98
C ARG A 368 23.89 16.23 -0.08
N LEU A 369 23.49 14.99 -0.32
CA LEU A 369 23.91 13.80 0.42
C LEU A 369 24.91 12.99 -0.43
N SER A 370 25.70 12.15 0.21
CA SER A 370 26.65 11.24 -0.47
C SER A 370 25.95 10.03 -1.11
N VAL A 371 24.87 10.26 -1.86
CA VAL A 371 24.02 9.24 -2.48
C VAL A 371 23.92 9.52 -3.98
N THR A 372 24.15 8.50 -4.80
CA THR A 372 24.01 8.62 -6.26
C THR A 372 22.57 8.27 -6.67
N THR A 373 21.84 9.24 -7.23
CA THR A 373 20.46 9.02 -7.70
C THR A 373 20.44 8.42 -9.11
N LEU A 374 19.79 7.28 -9.28
CA LEU A 374 19.63 6.56 -10.53
C LEU A 374 18.24 6.80 -11.11
N ARG A 375 18.16 7.26 -12.37
CA ARG A 375 16.88 7.38 -13.06
C ARG A 375 16.40 5.98 -13.48
N PRO A 376 15.14 5.61 -13.19
CA PRO A 376 14.51 4.42 -13.76
C PRO A 376 14.48 4.51 -15.27
N ASP A 377 15.02 3.49 -15.94
CA ASP A 377 15.16 3.46 -17.38
C ASP A 377 15.09 2.01 -17.84
N SER A 378 13.99 1.67 -18.51
CA SER A 378 13.68 0.29 -18.89
C SER A 378 14.48 -0.17 -20.12
N ALA A 379 15.16 0.76 -20.78
CA ALA A 379 16.15 0.51 -21.82
C ALA A 379 17.59 0.40 -21.27
N LYS A 380 17.77 0.26 -19.95
CA LYS A 380 19.07 0.02 -19.32
C LYS A 380 19.05 -1.22 -18.44
N VAL A 381 20.14 -1.97 -18.52
CA VAL A 381 20.50 -3.00 -17.54
C VAL A 381 21.57 -2.44 -16.63
N ILE A 382 21.34 -2.55 -15.34
CA ILE A 382 22.27 -2.19 -14.27
C ILE A 382 23.06 -3.44 -13.90
N GLU A 383 24.37 -3.28 -13.75
CA GLU A 383 25.24 -4.36 -13.29
C GLU A 383 26.08 -3.88 -12.12
N PHE A 384 26.05 -4.63 -11.03
CA PHE A 384 27.01 -4.52 -9.94
C PHE A 384 28.21 -5.41 -10.23
N ARG A 385 29.43 -4.86 -10.07
CA ARG A 385 30.70 -5.60 -10.15
C ARG A 385 31.69 -5.00 -9.16
N ASP A 386 32.31 -5.84 -8.33
CA ASP A 386 33.36 -5.45 -7.36
C ASP A 386 32.96 -4.26 -6.45
N GLY A 387 31.68 -4.14 -6.12
CA GLY A 387 31.16 -3.03 -5.30
C GLY A 387 30.59 -1.85 -6.08
N ASP A 388 30.95 -1.68 -7.35
CA ASP A 388 30.53 -0.55 -8.18
C ASP A 388 29.34 -0.88 -9.08
N LEU A 389 28.55 0.14 -9.40
CA LEU A 389 27.42 0.05 -10.31
C LEU A 389 27.77 0.62 -11.67
N THR A 390 27.50 -0.15 -12.72
CA THR A 390 27.55 0.29 -14.11
C THR A 390 26.18 0.12 -14.75
N SER A 391 25.94 0.79 -15.88
CA SER A 391 24.72 0.59 -16.65
C SER A 391 25.06 0.46 -18.13
N LYS A 392 24.31 -0.41 -18.82
CA LYS A 392 24.44 -0.66 -20.25
C LYS A 392 23.08 -0.44 -20.91
N ALA A 393 23.08 0.32 -22.01
CA ALA A 393 21.90 0.45 -22.84
C ALA A 393 21.58 -0.87 -23.55
N VAL A 394 20.30 -1.21 -23.59
CA VAL A 394 19.79 -2.36 -24.34
C VAL A 394 18.80 -1.86 -25.38
N GLU A 395 18.92 -2.38 -26.60
CA GLU A 395 17.92 -2.13 -27.64
C GLU A 395 16.57 -2.62 -27.13
N THR A 396 15.59 -1.72 -27.12
CA THR A 396 14.30 -1.95 -26.46
C THR A 396 13.20 -1.41 -27.35
N THR A 397 12.22 -2.28 -27.61
CA THR A 397 10.93 -1.88 -28.17
C THR A 397 9.87 -1.96 -27.08
N TYR A 398 8.77 -1.24 -27.25
CA TYR A 398 7.74 -1.11 -26.23
C TYR A 398 6.45 -1.78 -26.68
N LEU A 399 5.66 -2.26 -25.71
CA LEU A 399 4.28 -2.67 -25.95
C LEU A 399 3.48 -1.47 -26.45
N ASP A 400 2.41 -1.75 -27.19
CA ASP A 400 1.48 -0.71 -27.60
C ASP A 400 0.79 -0.11 -26.38
N LYS A 401 0.56 1.21 -26.43
CA LYS A 401 -0.22 1.89 -25.40
C LYS A 401 -1.66 1.40 -25.43
N GLU A 402 -2.25 1.11 -24.27
CA GLU A 402 -3.63 0.62 -24.21
C GLU A 402 -4.66 1.67 -24.64
N ASP A 403 -5.76 1.20 -25.24
CA ASP A 403 -6.97 1.98 -25.44
C ASP A 403 -7.87 1.89 -24.21
N CYS A 404 -7.94 2.97 -23.42
CA CYS A 404 -8.83 3.04 -22.25
C CYS A 404 -10.29 2.75 -22.61
N THR A 405 -10.74 3.22 -23.78
CA THR A 405 -12.15 3.12 -24.19
C THR A 405 -12.56 1.67 -24.34
N TYR A 406 -11.67 0.84 -24.90
CA TYR A 406 -11.88 -0.59 -25.00
C TYR A 406 -12.16 -1.22 -23.62
N TYR A 407 -11.25 -1.04 -22.65
CA TYR A 407 -11.41 -1.63 -21.31
C TYR A 407 -12.65 -1.09 -20.59
N ILE A 408 -12.92 0.20 -20.68
CA ILE A 408 -14.09 0.83 -20.04
C ILE A 408 -15.38 0.24 -20.61
N ASN A 409 -15.49 0.12 -21.94
CA ASN A 409 -16.67 -0.46 -22.58
C ASN A 409 -16.82 -1.93 -22.18
N LYS A 410 -15.72 -2.67 -22.05
CA LYS A 410 -15.75 -4.05 -21.57
C LYS A 410 -16.22 -4.19 -20.13
N PHE A 411 -15.78 -3.33 -19.23
CA PHE A 411 -16.33 -3.27 -17.87
C PHE A 411 -17.84 -3.02 -17.87
N LYS A 412 -18.32 -2.10 -18.71
CA LYS A 412 -19.75 -1.79 -18.85
C LYS A 412 -20.55 -2.93 -19.46
N GLU A 413 -19.97 -3.73 -20.36
CA GLU A 413 -20.61 -4.92 -20.92
C GLU A 413 -20.71 -6.04 -19.87
N GLU A 414 -19.64 -6.24 -19.09
CA GLU A 414 -19.50 -7.35 -18.15
C GLU A 414 -20.30 -7.12 -16.86
N PHE A 415 -20.22 -5.92 -16.27
CA PHE A 415 -20.80 -5.60 -14.98
C PHE A 415 -22.04 -4.72 -15.13
N GLN A 416 -23.21 -5.37 -15.23
CA GLN A 416 -24.50 -4.70 -15.37
C GLN A 416 -25.07 -4.29 -14.01
N TYR A 417 -25.56 -3.05 -13.91
CA TYR A 417 -26.09 -2.52 -12.65
C TYR A 417 -27.32 -3.31 -12.13
N ASP A 418 -27.18 -3.93 -10.97
CA ASP A 418 -28.25 -4.63 -10.26
C ASP A 418 -28.38 -4.09 -8.82
N PRO A 419 -29.39 -3.26 -8.52
CA PRO A 419 -29.58 -2.73 -7.18
C PRO A 419 -29.94 -3.80 -6.14
N GLY A 420 -30.55 -4.92 -6.55
CA GLY A 420 -30.89 -6.03 -5.66
C GLY A 420 -29.64 -6.73 -5.13
N ALA A 421 -28.68 -7.03 -6.02
CA ALA A 421 -27.41 -7.64 -5.65
C ALA A 421 -26.63 -6.79 -4.63
N ILE A 422 -26.62 -5.46 -4.79
CA ILE A 422 -25.96 -4.55 -3.85
C ILE A 422 -26.65 -4.58 -2.48
N VAL A 423 -27.99 -4.57 -2.45
CA VAL A 423 -28.76 -4.69 -1.19
C VAL A 423 -28.43 -5.98 -0.46
N ASP A 424 -28.37 -7.11 -1.16
CA ASP A 424 -28.11 -8.42 -0.57
C ASP A 424 -26.65 -8.54 -0.07
N TYR A 425 -25.69 -7.95 -0.79
CA TYR A 425 -24.31 -7.81 -0.32
C TYR A 425 -24.23 -7.01 0.98
N LEU A 426 -24.90 -5.85 1.06
CA LEU A 426 -24.87 -5.00 2.25
C LEU A 426 -25.54 -5.67 3.46
N LYS A 427 -26.65 -6.38 3.25
CA LYS A 427 -27.29 -7.20 4.30
C LYS A 427 -26.36 -8.28 4.83
N SER A 428 -25.63 -8.94 3.93
CA SER A 428 -24.72 -10.04 4.26
C SER A 428 -23.38 -9.56 4.83
N SER A 429 -23.08 -8.26 4.75
CA SER A 429 -21.80 -7.70 5.18
C SER A 429 -21.52 -7.84 6.67
N GLY A 430 -22.56 -7.93 7.51
CA GLY A 430 -22.44 -7.98 8.97
C GLY A 430 -21.94 -6.68 9.63
N PHE A 431 -21.79 -5.59 8.88
CA PHE A 431 -21.40 -4.30 9.45
C PHE A 431 -22.49 -3.74 10.38
N ARG A 432 -22.09 -3.14 11.50
CA ARG A 432 -22.97 -2.53 12.49
C ARG A 432 -22.40 -1.20 12.96
N GLY A 433 -23.24 -0.17 12.97
CA GLY A 433 -22.87 1.16 13.45
C GLY A 433 -23.94 2.19 13.14
N LYS A 434 -23.88 3.35 13.80
CA LYS A 434 -24.73 4.52 13.48
C LYS A 434 -24.27 5.19 12.17
N GLN A 435 -24.34 4.44 11.09
CA GLN A 435 -23.91 4.80 9.76
C GLN A 435 -25.08 4.61 8.79
N ILE A 436 -25.36 5.66 8.03
CA ILE A 436 -26.21 5.61 6.84
C ILE A 436 -25.28 5.68 5.64
N LEU A 437 -25.45 4.74 4.71
CA LEU A 437 -24.79 4.71 3.41
C LEU A 437 -25.83 4.87 2.31
N GLN A 438 -25.55 5.75 1.36
CA GLN A 438 -26.33 5.92 0.14
C GLN A 438 -25.43 5.73 -1.07
N ILE A 439 -25.66 4.67 -1.84
CA ILE A 439 -24.93 4.39 -3.08
C ILE A 439 -25.74 4.92 -4.25
N ILE A 440 -25.17 5.89 -4.94
CA ILE A 440 -25.78 6.60 -6.05
C ILE A 440 -25.06 6.15 -7.33
N PRO A 441 -25.66 5.30 -8.18
CA PRO A 441 -25.03 4.88 -9.42
C PRO A 441 -24.98 6.04 -10.42
N THR A 442 -23.81 6.29 -11.01
CA THR A 442 -23.60 7.41 -11.94
C THR A 442 -23.01 7.00 -13.27
N ASP A 443 -23.04 7.95 -14.21
CA ASP A 443 -22.29 7.95 -15.45
C ASP A 443 -20.76 8.14 -15.23
N ASP A 444 -20.00 8.19 -16.33
CA ASP A 444 -18.54 8.29 -16.33
C ASP A 444 -18.01 9.55 -15.61
N LEU A 445 -18.74 10.66 -15.68
CA LEU A 445 -18.35 11.96 -15.11
C LEU A 445 -18.91 12.20 -13.71
N HIS A 446 -19.61 11.22 -13.12
CA HIS A 446 -20.29 11.32 -11.84
C HIS A 446 -21.37 12.42 -11.78
N GLN A 447 -21.95 12.81 -12.92
CA GLN A 447 -22.91 13.92 -13.04
C GLN A 447 -24.36 13.43 -13.03
N GLU A 448 -24.68 12.40 -13.81
CA GLU A 448 -26.04 11.89 -13.96
C GLU A 448 -26.24 10.64 -13.11
N ILE A 449 -27.45 10.48 -12.55
CA ILE A 449 -27.85 9.26 -11.85
C ILE A 449 -28.41 8.30 -12.90
N VAL A 450 -27.79 7.13 -13.05
CA VAL A 450 -28.10 6.18 -14.14
C VAL A 450 -28.90 4.96 -13.69
N GLY A 451 -29.29 4.91 -12.43
CA GLY A 451 -30.03 3.80 -11.83
C GLY A 451 -30.69 4.17 -10.52
N LYS A 452 -31.41 3.22 -9.92
CA LYS A 452 -32.01 3.40 -8.59
C LYS A 452 -30.93 3.49 -7.51
N ILE A 453 -31.21 4.24 -6.43
CA ILE A 453 -30.24 4.51 -5.36
C ILE A 453 -30.40 3.45 -4.27
N ILE A 454 -29.28 3.01 -3.69
CA ILE A 454 -29.29 2.10 -2.53
C ILE A 454 -29.20 2.91 -1.25
N TYR A 455 -30.07 2.62 -0.30
CA TYR A 455 -30.04 3.16 1.06
C TYR A 455 -29.79 2.02 2.05
N ALA A 456 -28.81 2.19 2.91
CA ALA A 456 -28.50 1.29 4.01
C ALA A 456 -28.36 2.07 5.32
N ASP A 457 -29.21 1.75 6.30
CA ASP A 457 -29.05 2.13 7.70
C ASP A 457 -28.59 0.88 8.47
N PHE A 458 -27.30 0.86 8.80
CA PHE A 458 -26.66 -0.29 9.46
C PHE A 458 -26.98 -0.39 10.95
N TYR A 459 -27.62 0.61 11.56
CA TYR A 459 -28.03 0.58 12.96
C TYR A 459 -29.38 -0.11 13.12
N HIS A 460 -30.30 0.14 12.20
CA HIS A 460 -31.65 -0.44 12.21
C HIS A 460 -31.83 -1.64 11.28
N ASP A 461 -30.76 -2.10 10.61
CA ASP A 461 -30.81 -3.17 9.62
C ASP A 461 -31.80 -2.90 8.47
N VAL A 462 -31.87 -1.64 8.01
CA VAL A 462 -32.75 -1.22 6.91
C VAL A 462 -31.95 -1.09 5.62
N TYR A 463 -32.27 -1.92 4.64
CA TYR A 463 -31.63 -1.91 3.32
C TYR A 463 -32.71 -1.86 2.24
N LYS A 464 -32.74 -0.78 1.45
CA LYS A 464 -33.81 -0.55 0.47
C LYS A 464 -33.30 0.21 -0.75
N VAL A 465 -34.07 0.10 -1.81
CA VAL A 465 -33.90 0.89 -3.02
C VAL A 465 -34.78 2.14 -2.90
N ILE A 466 -34.21 3.32 -3.15
CA ILE A 466 -34.89 4.61 -3.03
C ILE A 466 -34.76 5.43 -4.31
N ASP A 467 -35.57 6.48 -4.41
CA ASP A 467 -35.49 7.49 -5.46
C ASP A 467 -34.69 8.72 -4.99
N LYS A 468 -34.33 9.61 -5.92
CA LYS A 468 -33.44 10.76 -5.68
C LYS A 468 -34.02 11.71 -4.62
N GLU A 469 -35.33 11.86 -4.60
CA GLU A 469 -36.08 12.74 -3.72
C GLU A 469 -35.99 12.29 -2.25
N ASP A 470 -35.69 11.01 -2.00
CA ASP A 470 -35.57 10.40 -0.68
C ASP A 470 -34.13 10.46 -0.12
N LEU A 471 -33.18 11.07 -0.84
CA LEU A 471 -31.80 11.21 -0.37
C LEU A 471 -31.74 12.07 0.89
N VAL A 472 -31.04 11.57 1.91
CA VAL A 472 -30.77 12.31 3.15
C VAL A 472 -29.33 12.78 3.17
N ALA A 473 -29.10 14.08 3.35
CA ALA A 473 -27.75 14.62 3.47
C ALA A 473 -27.21 14.55 4.91
N LYS A 474 -28.11 14.65 5.90
CA LYS A 474 -27.76 14.78 7.31
C LYS A 474 -28.84 14.11 8.16
N VAL A 475 -28.42 13.38 9.19
CA VAL A 475 -29.28 12.81 10.21
C VAL A 475 -28.58 12.99 11.56
N GLU A 476 -29.26 13.61 12.52
CA GLU A 476 -28.66 13.93 13.82
C GLU A 476 -28.27 12.65 14.57
N GLY A 477 -27.03 12.60 15.08
CA GLY A 477 -26.49 11.43 15.77
C GLY A 477 -26.05 10.28 14.86
N TYR A 478 -26.08 10.45 13.54
CA TYR A 478 -25.60 9.47 12.56
C TYR A 478 -24.46 10.03 11.71
N LYS A 479 -23.57 9.13 11.29
CA LYS A 479 -22.68 9.37 10.15
C LYS A 479 -23.47 9.06 8.88
N VAL A 480 -23.50 9.98 7.92
CA VAL A 480 -24.20 9.84 6.64
C VAL A 480 -23.17 9.98 5.53
N MET A 481 -23.05 8.96 4.69
CA MET A 481 -22.16 8.97 3.53
C MET A 481 -22.96 8.74 2.25
N GLN A 482 -22.81 9.65 1.29
CA GLN A 482 -23.32 9.49 -0.07
C GLN A 482 -22.13 9.20 -0.98
N LEU A 483 -22.13 8.03 -1.61
CA LEU A 483 -21.13 7.63 -2.59
C LEU A 483 -21.75 7.65 -3.98
N ARG A 484 -21.34 8.60 -4.81
CA ARG A 484 -21.61 8.59 -6.25
C ARG A 484 -20.57 7.68 -6.91
N ILE A 485 -20.97 6.58 -7.51
CA ILE A 485 -20.05 5.56 -8.04
C ILE A 485 -20.49 5.19 -9.45
N ARG A 486 -19.53 5.03 -10.37
CA ARG A 486 -19.81 4.50 -11.72
C ARG A 486 -20.50 3.15 -11.62
N ALA A 487 -21.61 2.99 -12.33
CA ALA A 487 -22.53 1.87 -12.13
C ALA A 487 -21.88 0.50 -12.39
N GLU A 488 -21.03 0.39 -13.41
CA GLU A 488 -20.29 -0.84 -13.74
C GLU A 488 -19.23 -1.17 -12.69
N VAL A 489 -18.64 -0.13 -12.06
CA VAL A 489 -17.57 -0.32 -11.09
C VAL A 489 -18.10 -0.83 -9.76
N ILE A 490 -19.21 -0.26 -9.26
CA ILE A 490 -19.79 -0.79 -8.01
C ILE A 490 -20.20 -2.24 -8.19
N MET A 491 -20.73 -2.61 -9.35
CA MET A 491 -21.05 -4.01 -9.64
C MET A 491 -19.81 -4.90 -9.71
N CYS A 492 -18.71 -4.43 -10.32
CA CYS A 492 -17.44 -5.14 -10.28
C CYS A 492 -16.98 -5.40 -8.84
N VAL A 493 -17.09 -4.40 -7.95
CA VAL A 493 -16.74 -4.55 -6.53
C VAL A 493 -17.66 -5.55 -5.82
N ILE A 494 -18.97 -5.48 -6.05
CA ILE A 494 -19.94 -6.36 -5.38
C ILE A 494 -19.81 -7.81 -5.88
N GLU A 495 -19.80 -8.03 -7.20
CA GLU A 495 -19.76 -9.36 -7.79
C GLU A 495 -18.45 -10.09 -7.49
N ASN A 496 -17.35 -9.35 -7.36
CA ASN A 496 -16.04 -9.90 -7.03
C ASN A 496 -15.67 -9.79 -5.54
N TYR A 497 -16.53 -9.23 -4.69
CA TYR A 497 -16.20 -8.98 -3.27
C TYR A 497 -14.86 -8.25 -3.10
N LEU A 498 -14.59 -7.25 -3.95
CA LEU A 498 -13.35 -6.50 -3.90
C LEU A 498 -13.30 -5.58 -2.67
N PRO A 499 -12.11 -5.27 -2.16
CA PRO A 499 -11.92 -4.23 -1.16
C PRO A 499 -12.51 -2.89 -1.65
N TRP A 500 -13.32 -2.23 -0.82
CA TRP A 500 -13.92 -0.95 -1.21
C TRP A 500 -12.90 0.18 -1.35
N GLU A 501 -11.70 0.04 -0.78
CA GLU A 501 -10.60 0.99 -1.00
C GLU A 501 -10.25 1.14 -2.49
N ASP A 502 -10.47 0.11 -3.30
CA ASP A 502 -10.24 0.13 -4.74
C ASP A 502 -11.05 1.24 -5.44
N LEU A 503 -12.26 1.54 -4.93
CA LEU A 503 -13.10 2.63 -5.44
C LEU A 503 -12.44 3.99 -5.20
N SER A 504 -11.84 4.16 -4.02
CA SER A 504 -11.21 5.40 -3.59
C SER A 504 -9.87 5.59 -4.31
N ILE A 505 -9.00 4.58 -4.28
CA ILE A 505 -7.67 4.61 -4.90
C ILE A 505 -7.78 4.69 -6.42
N GLY A 506 -8.76 4.00 -7.02
CA GLY A 506 -9.06 4.05 -8.45
C GLY A 506 -9.86 5.26 -8.91
N PHE A 507 -10.18 6.22 -8.02
CA PHE A 507 -10.93 7.44 -8.33
C PHE A 507 -12.33 7.24 -8.91
N GLN A 508 -12.93 6.07 -8.67
CA GLN A 508 -14.19 5.64 -9.27
C GLN A 508 -15.42 6.21 -8.57
N MET A 509 -15.23 7.00 -7.51
CA MET A 509 -16.31 7.53 -6.67
C MET A 509 -16.17 9.03 -6.35
N ARG A 510 -17.28 9.67 -5.98
CA ARG A 510 -17.34 10.96 -5.29
C ARG A 510 -18.10 10.82 -3.99
N ALA A 511 -17.45 11.16 -2.88
CA ALA A 511 -17.99 10.99 -1.53
C ALA A 511 -18.40 12.33 -0.93
N SER A 512 -19.64 12.40 -0.42
CA SER A 512 -20.11 13.45 0.48
C SER A 512 -20.44 12.86 1.84
N ARG A 513 -20.06 13.56 2.92
CA ARG A 513 -20.08 13.02 4.28
C ARG A 513 -20.64 14.01 5.29
N PHE A 514 -21.38 13.51 6.25
CA PHE A 514 -21.86 14.27 7.41
C PHE A 514 -21.79 13.44 8.70
N PRO A 515 -21.11 13.92 9.76
CA PRO A 515 -20.18 15.05 9.75
C PRO A 515 -19.03 14.83 8.76
N ASN A 516 -18.31 15.87 8.37
CA ASN A 516 -17.18 15.75 7.45
C ASN A 516 -15.94 15.17 8.16
N GLU A 517 -16.01 13.89 8.49
CA GLU A 517 -15.00 13.14 9.22
C GLU A 517 -14.67 11.83 8.48
N TYR A 518 -13.55 11.20 8.82
CA TYR A 518 -13.20 9.89 8.24
C TYR A 518 -13.90 8.75 8.97
N GLU A 519 -14.69 7.96 8.25
CA GLU A 519 -15.45 6.82 8.75
C GLU A 519 -14.57 5.56 8.84
N SER A 520 -13.58 5.58 9.75
CA SER A 520 -12.57 4.52 9.89
C SER A 520 -13.16 3.12 9.98
N ASP A 521 -14.22 2.91 10.77
CA ASP A 521 -14.78 1.58 11.00
C ASP A 521 -15.48 1.05 9.75
N PHE A 522 -16.17 1.91 9.01
CA PHE A 522 -16.81 1.56 7.75
C PHE A 522 -15.77 1.15 6.71
N TRP A 523 -14.78 2.01 6.46
CA TRP A 523 -13.73 1.72 5.49
C TRP A 523 -12.90 0.50 5.90
N TYR A 524 -12.58 0.35 7.19
CA TYR A 524 -11.88 -0.83 7.67
C TYR A 524 -12.67 -2.11 7.38
N HIS A 525 -13.97 -2.12 7.68
CA HIS A 525 -14.82 -3.29 7.45
C HIS A 525 -14.90 -3.67 5.97
N PHE A 526 -15.30 -2.73 5.11
CA PHE A 526 -15.51 -3.03 3.69
C PHE A 526 -14.21 -3.16 2.87
N THR A 527 -13.05 -2.86 3.45
CA THR A 527 -11.74 -3.06 2.83
C THR A 527 -11.03 -4.32 3.34
N ASN A 528 -11.07 -4.58 4.66
CA ASN A 528 -10.24 -5.61 5.30
C ASN A 528 -11.03 -6.84 5.77
N ASN A 529 -12.34 -6.71 6.03
CA ASN A 529 -13.18 -7.83 6.44
C ASN A 529 -13.81 -8.46 5.20
N TYR A 530 -13.18 -9.51 4.69
CA TYR A 530 -13.67 -10.24 3.53
C TYR A 530 -15.02 -10.91 3.84
N ILE A 531 -16.04 -10.52 3.09
CA ILE A 531 -17.41 -11.05 3.22
C ILE A 531 -17.52 -12.46 2.59
N ALA A 532 -16.60 -12.82 1.69
CA ALA A 532 -16.51 -14.17 1.09
C ALA A 532 -15.43 -15.04 1.77
N LYS A 533 -15.67 -16.36 1.85
CA LYS A 533 -14.69 -17.35 2.36
C LYS A 533 -13.47 -17.51 1.43
N GLU A 534 -13.63 -17.19 0.14
CA GLU A 534 -12.60 -17.30 -0.90
C GLU A 534 -12.40 -15.94 -1.57
N HIS A 535 -11.14 -15.54 -1.79
CA HIS A 535 -10.79 -14.28 -2.45
C HIS A 535 -10.86 -14.45 -3.96
N PHE A 536 -11.63 -13.65 -4.68
CA PHE A 536 -11.58 -13.69 -6.13
C PHE A 536 -11.66 -12.29 -6.73
N ARG A 537 -10.90 -12.07 -7.80
CA ARG A 537 -11.12 -10.96 -8.73
C ARG A 537 -11.32 -11.60 -10.08
N TYR A 538 -12.56 -11.70 -10.52
CA TYR A 538 -12.90 -12.16 -11.86
C TYR A 538 -12.97 -10.97 -12.82
N THR A 539 -12.29 -11.12 -13.94
CA THR A 539 -12.45 -10.30 -15.14
C THR A 539 -12.37 -11.25 -16.32
N SER A 540 -13.30 -11.13 -17.26
CA SER A 540 -13.31 -11.93 -18.49
C SER A 540 -12.07 -11.72 -19.37
N TYR A 541 -11.21 -10.75 -19.04
CA TYR A 541 -10.00 -10.36 -19.77
C TYR A 541 -8.68 -10.73 -19.09
N CYS A 542 -8.68 -11.65 -18.11
CA CYS A 542 -7.46 -12.41 -17.80
C CYS A 542 -6.96 -13.00 -19.14
N GLY A 543 -5.82 -12.51 -19.64
CA GLY A 543 -5.39 -12.55 -21.05
C GLY A 543 -5.06 -13.92 -21.66
N ALA A 544 -5.81 -14.98 -21.34
CA ALA A 544 -5.77 -16.26 -22.00
C ALA A 544 -6.90 -16.36 -23.04
N CYS A 545 -6.85 -15.52 -24.07
CA CYS A 545 -7.65 -15.71 -25.29
C CYS A 545 -6.73 -15.89 -26.51
N THR A 546 -5.95 -16.98 -26.46
CA THR A 546 -5.50 -17.72 -27.63
C THR A 546 -5.52 -19.22 -27.30
N ILE A 547 -6.64 -19.86 -27.62
CA ILE A 547 -6.80 -21.29 -27.97
C ILE A 547 -5.80 -22.25 -27.28
N VAL A 548 -5.95 -22.49 -25.97
CA VAL A 548 -5.56 -23.76 -25.33
C VAL A 548 -6.55 -24.01 -24.20
N ASN A 549 -7.45 -24.99 -24.40
CA ASN A 549 -8.39 -25.58 -23.44
C ASN A 549 -8.77 -24.73 -22.21
N GLN A 550 -9.90 -24.06 -22.30
CA GLN A 550 -10.61 -23.48 -21.15
C GLN A 550 -10.81 -24.54 -20.06
N ASN A 551 -10.36 -24.23 -18.85
CA ASN A 551 -10.63 -25.05 -17.67
C ASN A 551 -12.10 -24.84 -17.24
N PRO A 552 -12.92 -25.89 -17.06
CA PRO A 552 -14.37 -25.82 -16.80
C PRO A 552 -14.81 -25.07 -15.52
N VAL A 553 -13.90 -24.56 -14.69
CA VAL A 553 -14.22 -23.69 -13.53
C VAL A 553 -14.71 -22.30 -13.95
N TRP A 554 -14.43 -21.88 -15.19
CA TRP A 554 -14.79 -20.54 -15.72
C TRP A 554 -16.05 -20.54 -16.60
N VAL A 555 -16.77 -21.66 -16.67
CA VAL A 555 -18.06 -21.74 -17.35
C VAL A 555 -19.15 -21.33 -16.36
N LYS A 556 -20.03 -20.42 -16.79
CA LYS A 556 -21.17 -19.81 -16.07
C LYS A 556 -22.24 -20.80 -15.55
N ASP A 557 -21.86 -21.89 -14.88
CA ASP A 557 -22.82 -22.73 -14.17
C ASP A 557 -22.81 -22.34 -12.69
N LYS A 558 -23.63 -21.32 -12.38
CA LYS A 558 -24.05 -21.00 -11.01
C LYS A 558 -24.70 -22.25 -10.39
N GLN A 559 -23.94 -23.05 -9.63
CA GLN A 559 -24.54 -23.80 -8.54
C GLN A 559 -24.40 -22.98 -7.26
N PRO A 560 -25.50 -22.70 -6.54
CA PRO A 560 -25.43 -21.97 -5.29
C PRO A 560 -24.60 -22.79 -4.28
N LEU A 561 -23.51 -22.19 -3.79
CA LEU A 561 -22.80 -22.69 -2.63
C LEU A 561 -23.80 -22.83 -1.49
N GLN A 562 -24.12 -24.08 -1.14
CA GLN A 562 -24.96 -24.39 0.02
C GLN A 562 -24.20 -23.98 1.27
N TYR A 563 -24.67 -22.91 1.92
CA TYR A 563 -24.26 -22.56 3.27
C TYR A 563 -24.79 -23.65 4.22
N THR A 564 -23.88 -24.39 4.84
CA THR A 564 -24.22 -25.17 6.04
C THR A 564 -23.90 -24.29 7.26
N PRO A 565 -24.80 -24.19 8.26
CA PRO A 565 -24.77 -23.20 9.33
C PRO A 565 -23.46 -23.08 10.11
#